data_AF-A0A3C0SPY9-F1
#
_entry.id   AF-A0A3C0SPY9-F1
#
_cell.length_a   1.000
_cell.length_b   1.000
_cell.length_c   1.000
_cell.angle_alpha   90.00
_cell.angle_beta   90.00
_cell.angle_gamma   90.00
#
_symmetry.space_group_name_H-M   'P 1'
#
loop_
_entity.id
_entity.type
_entity.pdbx_description
1 polymer ?
#
loop_
_entity_poly.entity_id
_entity_poly.type
_entity_poly.pdbx_seq_one_letter_code
_entity_poly.pdbx_strand_id
1 'polypeptide(L)'
;MTMVKLIIAELRKNKRIGQQDLADVLGVSFQSVSKWENGVTMPDITLLPNIAEYFNVSIDELLGIKPLRQQKYIPKNTDSRDNWNGKTDKL
;
A
#
# COMPACT_ATOMS: atom_id res chain seq x y z
N MET A 1 14.44 -14.45 -8.94
CA MET A 1 13.11 -14.03 -8.45
C MET A 1 13.29 -12.71 -7.73
N THR A 2 12.72 -11.60 -8.21
CA THR A 2 12.78 -10.31 -7.50
C THR A 2 11.95 -10.41 -6.23
N MET A 3 12.57 -10.26 -5.06
CA MET A 3 11.86 -10.21 -3.79
C MET A 3 11.19 -8.84 -3.65
N VAL A 4 9.86 -8.83 -3.51
CA VAL A 4 9.09 -7.62 -3.21
C VAL A 4 9.26 -7.31 -1.72
N LYS A 5 9.60 -6.07 -1.38
CA LYS A 5 9.79 -5.63 0.01
C LYS A 5 8.90 -4.43 0.28
N LEU A 6 7.94 -4.62 1.18
CA LEU A 6 7.08 -3.54 1.65
C LEU A 6 7.87 -2.49 2.43
N ILE A 7 7.52 -1.22 2.24
CA ILE A 7 8.10 -0.10 2.99
C ILE A 7 7.19 0.38 4.15
N ILE A 8 6.22 -0.44 4.58
CA ILE A 8 5.24 -0.11 5.63
C ILE A 8 5.91 0.40 6.90
N ALA A 9 6.98 -0.27 7.35
CA ALA A 9 7.70 0.12 8.57
C ALA A 9 8.32 1.52 8.47
N GLU A 10 8.80 1.91 7.29
CA GLU A 10 9.38 3.23 7.03
C GLU A 10 8.27 4.29 7.03
N LEU A 11 7.20 4.06 6.28
CA LEU A 11 6.05 4.97 6.21
C LEU A 11 5.40 5.18 7.59
N ARG A 12 5.26 4.11 8.37
CA ARG A 12 4.74 4.16 9.75
C ARG A 12 5.62 5.00 10.67
N LYS A 13 6.93 4.80 10.63
CA LYS A 13 7.90 5.56 11.43
C LYS A 13 7.92 7.04 11.03
N ASN A 14 7.80 7.35 9.74
CA ASN A 14 7.72 8.73 9.25
C ASN A 14 6.46 9.45 9.76
N LYS A 15 5.35 8.72 9.94
CA LYS A 15 4.14 9.20 10.58
C LYS A 15 4.17 9.22 12.12
N ARG A 16 5.21 8.68 12.73
CA ARG A 16 5.40 8.60 14.20
C ARG A 16 4.29 7.84 14.94
N ILE A 17 3.76 6.78 14.35
CA ILE A 17 2.75 5.91 14.97
C ILE A 17 3.32 4.53 15.31
N GLY A 18 2.70 3.84 16.27
CA GLY A 18 3.01 2.47 16.65
C GLY A 18 2.40 1.44 15.69
N GLN A 19 2.86 0.18 15.78
CA GLN A 19 2.28 -0.92 15.00
C GLN A 19 0.81 -1.18 15.37
N GLN A 20 0.45 -0.98 16.65
CA GLN A 20 -0.93 -1.10 17.12
C GLN A 20 -1.83 -0.05 16.48
N ASP A 21 -1.40 1.22 16.46
CA ASP A 21 -2.17 2.31 15.84
C ASP A 21 -2.48 2.03 14.36
N LEU A 22 -1.48 1.52 13.62
CA LEU A 22 -1.68 1.13 12.22
C LEU A 22 -2.63 -0.06 12.09
N ALA A 23 -2.54 -1.04 12.99
CA ALA A 23 -3.42 -2.20 13.00
C ALA A 23 -4.89 -1.79 13.23
N ASP A 24 -5.11 -0.88 14.18
CA ASP A 24 -6.43 -0.35 14.52
C ASP A 24 -7.05 0.42 13.34
N VAL A 25 -6.26 1.27 12.68
CA VAL A 25 -6.70 2.00 11.47
C VAL A 25 -7.11 1.05 10.34
N LEU A 26 -6.33 -0.02 10.13
CA LEU A 26 -6.54 -0.96 9.03
C LEU A 26 -7.55 -2.06 9.37
N GLY A 27 -8.03 -2.13 10.61
CA GLY A 27 -8.95 -3.19 11.07
C GLY A 27 -8.30 -4.58 11.06
N VAL A 28 -7.00 -4.67 11.35
CA VAL A 28 -6.24 -5.93 11.39
C VAL A 28 -5.59 -6.15 12.74
N SER A 29 -5.03 -7.34 12.96
CA SER A 29 -4.28 -7.62 14.18
C SER A 29 -2.91 -6.93 14.18
N PHE A 30 -2.41 -6.57 15.36
CA PHE A 30 -1.02 -6.14 15.57
C PHE A 30 -0.01 -7.11 14.96
N GLN A 31 -0.26 -8.41 15.12
CA GLN A 31 0.60 -9.48 14.61
C GLN A 31 0.65 -9.47 13.08
N SER A 32 -0.44 -9.09 12.41
CA SER A 32 -0.46 -8.92 10.95
C SER A 32 0.53 -7.83 10.54
N VAL A 33 0.43 -6.63 11.15
CA VAL A 33 1.33 -5.51 10.88
C VAL A 33 2.79 -5.88 11.16
N SER A 34 3.07 -6.50 12.31
CA SER A 34 4.42 -6.94 12.66
C SER A 34 4.99 -7.94 11.65
N LYS A 35 4.20 -8.92 11.19
CA LYS A 35 4.65 -9.88 10.16
C LYS A 35 4.92 -9.21 8.82
N TRP A 36 4.11 -8.24 8.40
CA TRP A 36 4.33 -7.49 7.16
C TRP A 36 5.62 -6.67 7.20
N GLU A 37 5.85 -5.96 8.31
CA GLU A 37 7.06 -5.14 8.49
C GLU A 37 8.35 -5.96 8.54
N ASN A 38 8.26 -7.21 9.00
CA ASN A 38 9.38 -8.14 9.06
C ASN A 38 9.48 -9.05 7.83
N GLY A 39 8.61 -8.90 6.83
CA GLY A 39 8.60 -9.70 5.60
C GLY A 39 8.24 -11.17 5.79
N VAL A 40 7.57 -11.53 6.90
CA VAL A 40 7.13 -12.90 7.19
C VAL A 40 5.91 -13.27 6.36
N THR A 41 4.99 -12.33 6.18
CA THR A 41 3.80 -12.48 5.34
C THR A 41 3.54 -11.18 4.57
N MET A 42 2.68 -11.24 3.56
CA MET A 42 2.16 -10.05 2.87
C MET A 42 0.75 -9.71 3.36
N PRO A 43 0.32 -8.44 3.29
CA PRO A 43 -1.08 -8.08 3.40
C PRO A 43 -1.86 -8.70 2.24
N ASP A 44 -3.16 -8.92 2.45
CA ASP A 44 -4.05 -9.29 1.37
C ASP A 44 -4.02 -8.21 0.27
N ILE A 45 -4.11 -8.61 -0.99
CA ILE A 45 -4.09 -7.67 -2.13
C ILE A 45 -5.20 -6.62 -2.01
N THR A 46 -6.33 -6.96 -1.40
CA THR A 46 -7.46 -6.07 -1.14
C THR A 46 -7.17 -5.00 -0.08
N LEU A 47 -6.16 -5.19 0.78
CA LEU A 47 -5.73 -4.20 1.77
C LEU A 47 -4.72 -3.20 1.21
N LEU A 48 -4.06 -3.51 0.09
CA LEU A 48 -3.04 -2.63 -0.49
C LEU A 48 -3.55 -1.21 -0.80
N PRO A 49 -4.74 -1.02 -1.40
CA PRO A 49 -5.28 0.32 -1.62
C PRO A 49 -5.46 1.10 -0.33
N ASN A 50 -5.99 0.47 0.72
CA ASN A 50 -6.22 1.13 2.01
C ASN A 50 -4.90 1.54 2.69
N ILE A 51 -3.87 0.69 2.60
CA ILE A 51 -2.54 1.00 3.15
C ILE A 51 -1.90 2.15 2.36
N ALA A 52 -1.98 2.11 1.03
CA ALA A 52 -1.44 3.13 0.14
C ALA A 52 -2.14 4.49 0.36
N GLU A 53 -3.47 4.50 0.42
CA GLU A 53 -4.29 5.66 0.74
C GLU A 53 -3.96 6.21 2.12
N TYR A 54 -3.88 5.34 3.14
CA TYR A 54 -3.51 5.77 4.49
C TYR A 54 -2.19 6.53 4.46
N PHE A 55 -1.15 5.99 3.81
CA PHE A 55 0.16 6.64 3.76
C PHE A 55 0.32 7.72 2.68
N ASN A 56 -0.70 7.96 1.86
CA ASN A 56 -0.68 8.87 0.71
C ASN A 56 0.50 8.58 -0.25
N VAL A 57 0.65 7.31 -0.63
CA VAL A 57 1.63 6.84 -1.62
C VAL A 57 0.94 5.98 -2.68
N SER A 58 1.58 5.75 -3.81
CA SER A 58 1.12 4.74 -4.77
C SER A 58 1.36 3.32 -4.25
N ILE A 59 0.62 2.34 -4.81
CA ILE A 59 0.84 0.92 -4.51
C ILE A 59 2.26 0.50 -4.93
N ASP A 60 2.77 1.01 -6.04
CA ASP A 60 4.13 0.71 -6.51
C ASP A 60 5.19 1.15 -5.49
N GLU A 61 5.05 2.36 -4.94
CA GLU A 61 5.92 2.85 -3.86
C GLU A 61 5.79 1.98 -2.61
N LEU A 62 4.56 1.63 -2.21
CA LEU A 62 4.31 0.78 -1.04
C LEU A 62 5.01 -0.59 -1.17
N LEU A 63 5.01 -1.16 -2.38
CA LEU A 63 5.65 -2.44 -2.72
C LEU A 63 7.18 -2.30 -2.95
N GLY A 64 7.74 -1.09 -2.88
CA GLY A 64 9.14 -0.82 -3.16
C GLY A 64 9.53 -1.07 -4.62
N ILE A 65 8.55 -1.07 -5.54
CA ILE A 65 8.74 -1.33 -6.96
C ILE A 65 9.30 -0.07 -7.61
N LYS A 66 10.40 -0.22 -8.33
CA LYS A 66 10.93 0.84 -9.20
C LYS A 66 10.25 0.76 -10.57
N PRO A 67 10.02 1.89 -11.24
CA PRO A 67 9.51 1.90 -12.60
C PRO A 67 10.36 1.00 -13.51
N LEU A 68 9.72 0.25 -14.41
CA LEU A 68 10.42 -0.53 -15.43
C LEU A 68 11.33 0.40 -16.24
N ARG A 69 12.58 -0.02 -16.48
CA ARG A 69 13.55 0.79 -17.25
C ARG A 69 12.91 1.21 -18.57
N GLN A 70 12.98 2.50 -18.86
CA GLN A 70 12.47 3.18 -20.07
C GLN A 70 10.97 3.55 -20.08
N GLN A 71 10.19 3.24 -19.05
CA GLN A 71 8.86 3.84 -18.87
C GLN A 71 8.91 4.98 -17.86
N LYS A 72 8.61 6.20 -18.31
CA LYS A 72 8.35 7.32 -17.40
C LYS A 72 7.01 7.03 -16.73
N TYR A 73 7.01 6.76 -15.42
CA TYR A 73 5.77 6.66 -14.66
C TYR A 73 5.05 8.00 -14.78
N ILE A 74 3.91 8.01 -15.47
CA ILE A 74 3.02 9.15 -15.55
C ILE A 74 1.91 8.83 -14.56
N PRO A 75 1.90 9.40 -13.34
CA PRO A 75 0.80 9.22 -12.42
C PRO A 75 -0.45 9.76 -13.13
N LYS A 76 -1.29 8.86 -13.60
CA LYS A 76 -2.67 9.19 -13.93
C LYS A 76 -3.41 9.10 -12.61
N ASN A 77 -4.34 10.01 -12.35
CA ASN A 77 -5.20 9.93 -11.17
C ASN A 77 -6.23 8.77 -11.31
N THR A 78 -5.83 7.65 -11.94
CA THR A 78 -6.58 6.42 -12.14
C THR A 78 -6.81 5.66 -10.84
N ASP A 79 -6.01 5.96 -9.83
CA ASP A 79 -5.95 5.21 -8.58
C ASP A 79 -6.74 5.93 -7.47
N SER A 80 -7.26 7.14 -7.75
CA SER A 80 -8.22 7.82 -6.89
C SER A 80 -9.56 7.09 -6.91
N ARG A 81 -10.18 6.96 -5.73
CA ARG A 81 -11.51 6.34 -5.52
C ARG A 81 -12.58 6.90 -6.48
N ASP A 82 -12.49 8.18 -6.82
CA ASP A 82 -13.39 8.88 -7.75
C ASP A 82 -13.34 8.31 -9.19
N ASN A 83 -12.23 7.68 -9.58
CA ASN A 83 -12.04 7.12 -10.93
C ASN A 83 -12.56 5.67 -11.06
N TRP A 84 -12.66 4.94 -9.93
CA TRP A 84 -13.15 3.55 -9.90
C TRP A 84 -14.68 3.48 -9.97
N ASN A 85 -15.39 4.42 -9.34
CA ASN A 85 -16.86 4.45 -9.33
C ASN A 85 -17.48 5.03 -10.63
N GLY A 86 -16.67 5.54 -11.56
CA GLY A 86 -17.16 6.10 -12.83
C GLY A 86 -17.43 5.06 -13.93
N LYS A 87 -17.17 3.77 -13.68
CA LYS A 87 -17.34 2.68 -14.67
C LYS A 87 -18.39 1.62 -14.28
N THR A 88 -19.22 1.87 -13.28
CA THR A 88 -20.28 0.92 -12.89
C THR A 88 -21.61 1.10 -13.64
N ASP A 89 -21.74 2.11 -14.51
CA ASP A 89 -23.00 2.43 -15.24
C ASP A 89 -22.93 2.18 -16.76
N LYS A 90 -22.05 1.26 -17.20
CA LYS A 90 -22.07 0.76 -18.58
C LYS A 90 -21.88 -0.75 -18.65
N LEU A 91 -22.85 -1.48 -18.12
CA LEU A 91 -23.21 -2.83 -18.56
C LEU A 91 -24.73 -2.96 -18.52
#